data_AF-A0A2N5A9M7-F1
#
_entry.id   AF-A0A2N5A9M7-F1
#
_cell.length_a   1.000
_cell.length_b   1.000
_cell.length_c   1.000
_cell.angle_alpha   90.00
_cell.angle_beta   90.00
_cell.angle_gamma   90.00
#
_symmetry.space_group_name_H-M   'P 1'
#
loop_
_entity.id
_entity.type
_entity.pdbx_description
1 polymer ?
#
loop_
_entity_poly.entity_id
_entity_poly.type
_entity_poly.pdbx_seq_one_letter_code
_entity_poly.pdbx_strand_id
1 'polypeptide(L)'
;MSNIGNVSEGLRLPPEAEQYRDYIIETAKKYEFQPEGLAALIYAESRWKANATNPTGSGAVGLGQFKPDTWLSLCAESESKIYQLITGKYSYQKLVYKNRKLFGELVDGTITEIDKDTVLSLRVNAEYSIDMIGLYDRQGVNNLCDVLIGVSSLEPDELVKLSYLIHHNGESGAYDIIIMNGAGTEKKYRV
;
A
#
# COMPACT_ATOMS: atom_id res chain seq x y z
N MET A 1 13.58 3.96 -33.92
CA MET A 1 13.27 5.17 -33.12
C MET A 1 13.42 4.81 -31.65
N SER A 2 14.10 5.67 -30.88
CA SER A 2 14.67 5.39 -29.57
C SER A 2 13.61 5.33 -28.46
N ASN A 3 13.29 4.12 -27.96
CA ASN A 3 12.48 3.88 -26.75
C ASN A 3 13.37 3.85 -25.50
N ILE A 4 14.15 4.91 -25.27
CA ILE A 4 14.78 5.11 -23.97
C ILE A 4 13.77 5.91 -23.16
N GLY A 5 12.98 5.20 -22.33
CA GLY A 5 12.11 5.84 -21.35
C GLY A 5 12.90 6.86 -20.53
N ASN A 6 12.24 7.93 -20.12
CA ASN A 6 12.90 9.01 -19.38
C ASN A 6 13.59 8.42 -18.16
N VAL A 7 14.85 8.76 -17.92
CA VAL A 7 15.53 8.37 -16.68
C VAL A 7 15.45 9.58 -15.75
N SER A 8 14.64 9.45 -14.69
CA SER A 8 14.55 10.44 -13.62
C SER A 8 14.69 9.69 -12.31
N GLU A 9 15.65 10.09 -11.48
CA GLU A 9 15.92 9.46 -10.18
C GLU A 9 16.20 7.94 -10.27
N GLY A 10 16.96 7.53 -11.29
CA GLY A 10 17.25 6.12 -11.58
C GLY A 10 16.12 5.40 -12.32
N LEU A 11 14.86 5.81 -12.10
CA LEU A 11 13.69 5.10 -12.57
C LEU A 11 13.56 5.07 -14.10
N ARG A 12 13.55 3.86 -14.68
CA ARG A 12 13.18 3.61 -16.08
C ARG A 12 11.86 2.84 -16.15
N LEU A 13 10.88 3.42 -16.83
CA LEU A 13 9.55 2.83 -17.00
C LEU A 13 9.29 2.43 -18.45
N PRO A 14 8.42 1.42 -18.68
CA PRO A 14 7.84 1.19 -20.00
C PRO A 14 6.82 2.29 -20.36
N PRO A 15 6.53 2.54 -21.64
CA PRO A 15 5.66 3.63 -22.08
C PRO A 15 4.29 3.69 -21.39
N GLU A 16 3.68 2.54 -21.13
CA GLU A 16 2.37 2.44 -20.46
C GLU A 16 2.38 2.91 -18.99
N ALA A 17 3.55 2.89 -18.35
CA ALA A 17 3.72 3.25 -16.95
C ALA A 17 4.25 4.69 -16.74
N GLU A 18 4.72 5.35 -17.80
CA GLU A 18 5.27 6.71 -17.73
C GLU A 18 4.31 7.73 -17.11
N GLN A 19 2.99 7.55 -17.33
CA GLN A 19 1.93 8.36 -16.71
C GLN A 19 1.91 8.31 -15.17
N TYR A 20 2.56 7.31 -14.56
CA TYR A 20 2.61 7.12 -13.11
C TYR A 20 3.95 7.56 -12.49
N ARG A 21 4.91 8.01 -13.31
CA ARG A 21 6.29 8.31 -12.88
C ARG A 21 6.36 9.19 -11.64
N ASP A 22 5.67 10.32 -11.67
CA ASP A 22 5.75 11.31 -10.59
C ASP A 22 5.17 10.75 -9.30
N TYR A 23 4.06 10.01 -9.37
CA TYR A 23 3.47 9.33 -8.21
C TYR A 23 4.38 8.26 -7.63
N ILE A 24 5.08 7.49 -8.48
CA ILE A 24 6.04 6.47 -8.04
C ILE A 24 7.22 7.13 -7.34
N ILE A 25 7.81 8.17 -7.94
CA ILE A 25 8.95 8.89 -7.36
C ILE A 25 8.56 9.55 -6.03
N GLU A 26 7.42 10.25 -5.98
CA GLU A 26 6.92 10.89 -4.76
C GLU A 26 6.69 9.87 -3.64
N THR A 27 6.01 8.77 -3.96
CA THR A 27 5.71 7.69 -2.99
C THR A 27 6.99 7.00 -2.53
N ALA A 28 7.91 6.71 -3.45
CA ALA A 28 9.18 6.08 -3.14
C ALA A 28 10.00 6.94 -2.17
N LYS A 29 10.05 8.25 -2.37
CA LYS A 29 10.67 9.18 -1.41
C LYS A 29 9.95 9.19 -0.06
N LYS A 30 8.63 9.33 -0.09
CA LYS A 30 7.81 9.46 1.12
C LYS A 30 7.93 8.24 2.04
N TYR A 31 8.00 7.04 1.47
CA TYR A 31 8.07 5.78 2.20
C TYR A 31 9.43 5.09 2.05
N GLU A 32 10.48 5.83 1.71
CA GLU A 32 11.89 5.39 1.68
C GLU A 32 12.17 4.11 0.86
N PHE A 33 11.47 3.94 -0.26
CA PHE A 33 11.70 2.86 -1.22
C PHE A 33 12.57 3.29 -2.38
N GLN A 34 13.23 2.32 -3.03
CA GLN A 34 13.79 2.54 -4.37
C GLN A 34 12.66 2.66 -5.39
N PRO A 35 12.62 3.72 -6.22
CA PRO A 35 11.57 3.92 -7.22
C PRO A 35 11.35 2.72 -8.16
N GLU A 36 12.42 2.07 -8.60
CA GLU A 36 12.39 0.90 -9.48
C GLU A 36 11.78 -0.31 -8.79
N GLY A 37 12.04 -0.47 -7.48
CA GLY A 37 11.47 -1.53 -6.69
C GLY A 37 9.96 -1.38 -6.51
N LEU A 38 9.52 -0.16 -6.17
CA LEU A 38 8.09 0.17 -6.11
C LEU A 38 7.41 -0.03 -7.47
N ALA A 39 8.07 0.39 -8.55
CA ALA A 39 7.59 0.17 -9.91
C ALA A 39 7.46 -1.33 -10.26
N ALA A 40 8.44 -2.15 -9.88
CA ALA A 40 8.40 -3.59 -10.09
C ALA A 40 7.23 -4.25 -9.33
N LEU A 41 6.93 -3.80 -8.11
CA LEU A 41 5.81 -4.27 -7.32
C LEU A 41 4.47 -3.93 -7.98
N ILE A 42 4.27 -2.68 -8.42
CA ILE A 42 3.06 -2.28 -9.15
C ILE A 42 2.86 -3.13 -10.41
N TYR A 43 3.94 -3.40 -11.15
CA TYR A 43 3.89 -4.28 -12.32
C TYR A 43 3.52 -5.72 -11.95
N ALA A 44 4.04 -6.25 -10.85
CA ALA A 44 3.73 -7.60 -10.37
C ALA A 44 2.23 -7.76 -10.04
N GLU A 45 1.63 -6.76 -9.40
CA GLU A 45 0.24 -6.80 -8.95
C GLU A 45 -0.78 -6.56 -10.07
N SER A 46 -0.55 -5.57 -10.94
CA SER A 46 -1.59 -5.10 -11.85
C SER A 46 -1.19 -5.08 -13.33
N ARG A 47 0.08 -5.30 -13.65
CA ARG A 47 0.63 -5.06 -15.00
C ARG A 47 0.29 -3.65 -15.50
N TRP A 48 0.41 -2.65 -14.62
CA TRP A 48 0.11 -1.23 -14.89
C TRP A 48 -1.36 -0.90 -15.19
N LYS A 49 -2.30 -1.81 -14.91
CA LYS A 49 -3.73 -1.58 -15.14
C LYS A 49 -4.37 -0.98 -13.90
N ALA A 50 -4.60 0.33 -13.90
CA ALA A 50 -5.21 1.03 -12.76
C ALA A 50 -6.63 0.55 -12.40
N ASN A 51 -7.35 -0.03 -13.35
CA ASN A 51 -8.66 -0.65 -13.12
C ASN A 51 -8.59 -2.18 -13.05
N ALA A 52 -7.41 -2.77 -12.81
CA ALA A 52 -7.28 -4.21 -12.61
C ALA A 52 -8.20 -4.66 -11.48
N THR A 53 -8.99 -5.71 -11.73
CA THR A 53 -9.87 -6.31 -10.74
C THR A 53 -9.63 -7.81 -10.65
N ASN A 54 -9.82 -8.36 -9.46
CA ASN A 54 -9.90 -9.80 -9.22
C ASN A 54 -11.35 -10.20 -8.89
N PRO A 55 -12.23 -10.33 -9.90
CA PRO A 55 -13.68 -10.51 -9.68
C PRO A 55 -14.05 -11.92 -9.22
N THR A 56 -13.22 -12.93 -9.49
CA THR A 56 -13.46 -14.33 -9.13
C THR A 56 -12.82 -14.75 -7.81
N GLY A 57 -12.12 -13.83 -7.14
CA GLY A 57 -11.35 -14.10 -5.93
C GLY A 57 -11.59 -13.07 -4.83
N SER A 58 -10.53 -12.38 -4.43
CA SER A 58 -10.46 -11.56 -3.21
C SER A 58 -11.21 -10.22 -3.26
N GLY A 59 -11.76 -9.83 -4.42
CA GLY A 59 -12.31 -8.48 -4.63
C GLY A 59 -11.24 -7.38 -4.66
N ALA A 60 -9.98 -7.77 -4.90
CA ALA A 60 -8.85 -6.86 -5.10
C ALA A 60 -9.05 -5.95 -6.30
N VAL A 61 -8.68 -4.67 -6.15
CA VAL A 61 -8.83 -3.64 -7.20
C VAL A 61 -7.63 -2.70 -7.18
N GLY A 62 -7.23 -2.20 -8.35
CA GLY A 62 -6.28 -1.10 -8.47
C GLY A 62 -4.85 -1.54 -8.81
N LEU A 63 -3.95 -0.56 -8.88
CA LEU A 63 -2.53 -0.79 -9.16
C LEU A 63 -1.86 -1.69 -8.10
N GLY A 64 -2.31 -1.58 -6.84
CA GLY A 64 -1.85 -2.41 -5.72
C GLY A 64 -2.80 -3.53 -5.33
N GLN A 65 -3.77 -3.91 -6.17
CA GLN A 65 -4.68 -5.04 -5.91
C GLN A 65 -5.27 -5.09 -4.47
N PHE A 66 -5.69 -3.94 -3.95
CA PHE A 66 -6.14 -3.83 -2.56
C PHE A 66 -7.50 -4.49 -2.34
N LYS A 67 -7.58 -5.37 -1.33
CA LYS A 67 -8.83 -5.92 -0.82
C LYS A 67 -9.67 -4.83 -0.13
N PRO A 68 -11.01 -4.93 -0.10
CA PRO A 68 -11.85 -3.89 0.49
C PRO A 68 -11.52 -3.59 1.95
N ASP A 69 -11.33 -4.61 2.78
CA ASP A 69 -11.09 -4.42 4.22
C ASP A 69 -9.71 -3.77 4.48
N THR A 70 -8.65 -4.23 3.80
CA THR A 70 -7.31 -3.63 3.86
C THR A 70 -7.31 -2.17 3.41
N TRP A 71 -8.01 -1.86 2.32
CA TRP A 71 -8.11 -0.48 1.84
C TRP A 71 -8.77 0.43 2.88
N LEU A 72 -9.90 -0.01 3.43
CA LEU A 72 -10.65 0.78 4.42
C LEU A 72 -9.88 0.96 5.72
N SER A 73 -9.12 -0.05 6.18
CA SER A 73 -8.30 0.09 7.38
C SER A 73 -7.22 1.15 7.16
N LEU A 74 -6.55 1.10 6.02
CA LEU A 74 -5.46 2.02 5.73
C LEU A 74 -5.94 3.46 5.44
N CYS A 75 -7.18 3.65 5.01
CA CYS A 75 -7.78 4.98 4.91
C CYS A 75 -7.86 5.69 6.28
N ALA A 76 -7.79 4.96 7.40
CA ALA A 76 -7.77 5.56 8.73
C ALA A 76 -6.36 5.99 9.18
N GLU A 77 -5.32 5.67 8.42
CA GLU A 77 -3.93 6.05 8.70
C GLU A 77 -3.66 7.48 8.20
N SER A 78 -3.20 8.34 9.11
CA SER A 78 -3.05 9.78 8.89
C SER A 78 -2.05 10.14 7.78
N GLU A 79 -1.12 9.22 7.53
CA GLU A 79 -0.06 9.29 6.56
C GLU A 79 -0.59 9.12 5.14
N SER A 80 -1.73 8.45 4.95
CA SER A 80 -2.29 8.22 3.62
C SER A 80 -2.81 9.52 2.99
N LYS A 81 -2.62 9.69 1.69
CA LYS A 81 -3.22 10.80 0.93
C LYS A 81 -4.75 10.76 0.98
N ILE A 82 -5.34 9.57 1.10
CA ILE A 82 -6.79 9.40 1.21
C ILE A 82 -7.31 9.97 2.53
N TYR A 83 -6.60 9.73 3.63
CA TYR A 83 -6.96 10.33 4.92
C TYR A 83 -7.01 11.84 4.80
N GLN A 84 -5.98 12.44 4.21
CA GLN A 84 -5.89 13.90 4.00
C GLN A 84 -7.01 14.42 3.09
N LEU A 85 -7.33 13.69 2.01
CA LEU A 85 -8.44 14.02 1.12
C LEU A 85 -9.79 14.03 1.85
N ILE A 86 -10.10 12.95 2.57
CA ILE A 86 -11.42 12.77 3.20
C ILE A 86 -11.57 13.73 4.39
N THR A 87 -10.55 13.85 5.25
CA THR A 87 -10.59 14.79 6.37
C THR A 87 -10.73 16.23 5.90
N GLY A 88 -9.97 16.63 4.87
CA GLY A 88 -10.07 17.97 4.28
C GLY A 88 -11.43 18.24 3.63
N LYS A 89 -11.96 17.29 2.85
CA LYS A 89 -13.24 17.46 2.12
C LYS A 89 -14.44 17.60 3.07
N TYR A 90 -14.45 16.83 4.16
CA TYR A 90 -15.60 16.75 5.06
C TYR A 90 -15.36 17.42 6.43
N SER A 91 -14.20 18.07 6.61
CA SER A 91 -13.80 18.71 7.87
C SER A 91 -13.80 17.75 9.07
N TYR A 92 -13.48 16.48 8.85
CA TYR A 92 -13.30 15.52 9.95
C TYR A 92 -11.97 15.79 10.65
N GLN A 93 -11.96 15.67 11.98
CA GLN A 93 -10.75 15.73 12.80
C GLN A 93 -9.89 14.49 12.60
N LYS A 94 -10.52 13.31 12.50
CA LYS A 94 -9.85 12.04 12.20
C LYS A 94 -10.78 11.02 11.59
N LEU A 95 -10.20 10.00 11.00
CA LEU A 95 -10.90 8.83 10.48
C LEU A 95 -10.70 7.63 11.41
N VAL A 96 -11.74 6.83 11.55
CA VAL A 96 -11.76 5.66 12.44
C VAL A 96 -12.25 4.47 11.65
N TYR A 97 -11.44 3.43 11.58
CA TYR A 97 -11.86 2.13 11.03
C TYR A 97 -12.29 1.20 12.16
N LYS A 98 -13.54 0.72 12.12
CA LYS A 98 -14.07 -0.28 13.07
C LYS A 98 -15.17 -1.11 12.40
N ASN A 99 -15.31 -2.37 12.81
CA ASN A 99 -16.36 -3.27 12.29
C ASN A 99 -16.44 -3.30 10.74
N ARG A 100 -15.28 -3.29 10.07
CA ARG A 100 -15.15 -3.26 8.59
C ARG A 100 -15.80 -2.07 7.90
N LYS A 101 -15.92 -0.96 8.62
CA LYS A 101 -16.49 0.31 8.16
C LYS A 101 -15.58 1.46 8.53
N LEU A 102 -15.64 2.52 7.74
CA LEU A 102 -14.90 3.75 7.95
C LEU A 102 -15.84 4.84 8.48
N PHE A 103 -15.39 5.58 9.48
CA PHE A 103 -16.13 6.66 10.11
C PHE A 103 -15.28 7.91 10.15
N GLY A 104 -15.92 9.08 10.05
CA GLY A 104 -15.29 10.37 10.33
C GLY A 104 -15.74 10.89 11.70
N GLU A 105 -14.79 11.39 12.49
CA GLU A 105 -15.07 12.09 13.75
C GLU A 105 -14.94 13.59 13.52
N LEU A 106 -15.99 14.35 13.84
CA LEU A 106 -16.01 15.82 13.79
C LEU A 106 -15.39 16.42 15.06
N VAL A 107 -15.10 17.72 15.02
CA VAL A 107 -14.48 18.45 16.15
C VAL A 107 -15.34 18.42 17.42
N ASP A 108 -16.66 18.30 17.28
CA ASP A 108 -17.60 18.17 18.40
C ASP A 108 -17.72 16.74 18.96
N GLY A 109 -16.95 15.79 18.42
CA GLY A 109 -16.96 14.37 18.80
C GLY A 109 -18.04 13.54 18.09
N THR A 110 -18.84 14.13 17.18
CA THR A 110 -19.83 13.40 16.41
C THR A 110 -19.15 12.43 15.44
N ILE A 111 -19.58 11.17 15.46
CA ILE A 111 -19.05 10.12 14.57
C ILE A 111 -20.08 9.80 13.49
N THR A 112 -19.68 9.90 12.22
CA THR A 112 -20.54 9.62 11.07
C THR A 112 -19.93 8.52 10.20
N GLU A 113 -20.74 7.55 9.78
CA GLU A 113 -20.32 6.51 8.83
C GLU A 113 -20.09 7.14 7.45
N ILE A 114 -18.93 6.84 6.86
CA ILE A 114 -18.59 7.29 5.51
C ILE A 114 -19.08 6.25 4.51
N ASP A 115 -19.65 6.71 3.39
CA ASP A 115 -20.07 5.82 2.32
C ASP A 115 -18.91 4.96 1.81
N LYS A 116 -19.03 3.66 2.04
CA LYS A 116 -18.00 2.66 1.73
C LYS A 116 -17.71 2.61 0.23
N ASP A 117 -18.73 2.70 -0.61
CA ASP A 117 -18.55 2.52 -2.06
C ASP A 117 -17.79 3.69 -2.67
N THR A 118 -18.07 4.91 -2.20
CA THR A 118 -17.26 6.09 -2.54
C THR A 118 -15.79 5.89 -2.20
N VAL A 119 -15.48 5.42 -0.99
CA VAL A 119 -14.08 5.21 -0.56
C VAL A 119 -13.41 4.08 -1.33
N LEU A 120 -14.11 2.97 -1.57
CA LEU A 120 -13.58 1.84 -2.32
C LEU A 120 -13.36 2.14 -3.81
N SER A 121 -14.11 3.09 -4.38
CA SER A 121 -13.94 3.52 -5.76
C SER A 121 -12.59 4.21 -5.99
N LEU A 122 -11.98 4.80 -4.96
CA LEU A 122 -10.68 5.46 -5.04
C LEU A 122 -9.52 4.50 -5.32
N ARG A 123 -9.72 3.17 -5.19
CA ARG A 123 -8.71 2.15 -5.51
C ARG A 123 -8.20 2.20 -6.95
N VAL A 124 -9.02 2.69 -7.88
CA VAL A 124 -8.63 2.81 -9.30
C VAL A 124 -7.92 4.13 -9.62
N ASN A 125 -7.88 5.07 -8.68
CA ASN A 125 -7.12 6.30 -8.85
C ASN A 125 -5.64 6.00 -8.62
N ALA A 126 -4.81 6.27 -9.63
CA ALA A 126 -3.40 5.88 -9.61
C ALA A 126 -2.61 6.55 -8.48
N GLU A 127 -2.84 7.84 -8.20
CA GLU A 127 -2.14 8.56 -7.15
C GLU A 127 -2.40 7.92 -5.78
N TYR A 128 -3.67 7.74 -5.43
CA TYR A 128 -4.05 7.15 -4.15
C TYR A 128 -3.68 5.68 -4.05
N SER A 129 -3.79 4.92 -5.15
CA SER A 129 -3.41 3.51 -5.16
C SER A 129 -1.90 3.34 -4.93
N ILE A 130 -1.07 4.15 -5.58
CA ILE A 130 0.40 4.08 -5.44
C ILE A 130 0.84 4.54 -4.05
N ASP A 131 0.31 5.66 -3.54
CA ASP A 131 0.57 6.10 -2.16
C ASP A 131 0.22 5.01 -1.14
N MET A 132 -0.89 4.32 -1.38
CA MET A 132 -1.34 3.24 -0.53
C MET A 132 -0.43 2.00 -0.55
N ILE A 133 0.16 1.66 -1.69
CA ILE A 133 1.18 0.60 -1.77
C ILE A 133 2.35 0.96 -0.86
N GLY A 134 2.89 2.17 -1.00
CA GLY A 134 4.02 2.63 -0.19
C GLY A 134 3.71 2.60 1.31
N LEU A 135 2.52 3.05 1.71
CA LEU A 135 2.10 3.03 3.11
C LEU A 135 2.02 1.59 3.66
N TYR A 136 1.28 0.72 2.99
CA TYR A 136 1.04 -0.65 3.46
C TYR A 136 2.36 -1.41 3.60
N ASP A 137 3.21 -1.31 2.58
CA ASP A 137 4.46 -2.05 2.53
C ASP A 137 5.46 -1.53 3.56
N ARG A 138 5.53 -0.21 3.77
CA ARG A 138 6.42 0.38 4.78
C ARG A 138 5.96 0.07 6.20
N GLN A 139 4.65 0.12 6.46
CA GLN A 139 4.11 -0.29 7.77
C GLN A 139 4.46 -1.74 8.07
N GLY A 140 4.28 -2.64 7.10
CA GLY A 140 4.64 -4.05 7.30
C GLY A 140 6.14 -4.27 7.51
N VAL A 141 7.00 -3.56 6.77
CA VAL A 141 8.46 -3.62 6.98
C VAL A 141 8.82 -3.17 8.39
N ASN A 142 8.29 -2.03 8.85
CA ASN A 142 8.57 -1.49 10.18
C ASN A 142 8.08 -2.44 11.28
N ASN A 143 6.88 -3.01 11.12
CA ASN A 143 6.34 -4.00 12.05
C ASN A 143 7.22 -5.26 12.13
N LEU A 144 7.84 -5.68 11.01
CA LEU A 144 8.79 -6.79 11.02
C LEU A 144 10.16 -6.40 11.60
N CYS A 145 10.64 -5.17 11.43
CA CYS A 145 11.85 -4.67 12.08
C CYS A 145 11.78 -4.80 13.61
N ASP A 146 10.60 -4.56 14.18
CA ASP A 146 10.39 -4.63 15.64
C ASP A 146 10.55 -6.05 16.20
N VAL A 147 10.43 -7.08 15.35
CA VAL A 147 10.49 -8.49 15.75
C VAL A 147 11.75 -9.19 15.23
N LEU A 148 12.22 -8.82 14.03
CA LEU A 148 13.32 -9.45 13.32
C LEU A 148 14.46 -8.45 13.12
N ILE A 149 15.46 -8.51 14.01
CA ILE A 149 16.61 -7.58 14.03
C ILE A 149 17.30 -7.49 12.65
N GLY A 150 17.38 -8.58 11.90
CA GLY A 150 18.01 -8.61 10.57
C GLY A 150 17.28 -7.79 9.49
N VAL A 151 16.01 -7.44 9.69
CA VAL A 151 15.26 -6.59 8.73
C VAL A 151 15.80 -5.16 8.72
N SER A 152 16.25 -4.66 9.88
CA SER A 152 16.80 -3.30 10.01
C SER A 152 18.11 -3.08 9.25
N SER A 153 18.81 -4.16 8.90
CA SER A 153 20.07 -4.12 8.14
C SER A 153 19.90 -4.39 6.65
N LEU A 154 18.67 -4.58 6.16
CA LEU A 154 18.43 -4.87 4.75
C LEU A 154 18.75 -3.65 3.88
N GLU A 155 19.42 -3.91 2.76
CA GLU A 155 19.66 -2.90 1.75
C GLU A 155 18.35 -2.52 1.04
N PRO A 156 18.27 -1.33 0.40
CA PRO A 156 17.02 -0.85 -0.19
C PRO A 156 16.39 -1.80 -1.23
N ASP A 157 17.18 -2.57 -1.99
CA ASP A 157 16.64 -3.56 -2.94
C ASP A 157 16.13 -4.84 -2.26
N GLU A 158 16.64 -5.17 -1.08
CA GLU A 158 16.18 -6.28 -0.26
C GLU A 158 14.88 -5.93 0.47
N LEU A 159 14.75 -4.69 0.94
CA LEU A 159 13.51 -4.17 1.52
C LEU A 159 12.35 -4.31 0.54
N VAL A 160 12.56 -4.03 -0.75
CA VAL A 160 11.52 -4.19 -1.79
C VAL A 160 11.06 -5.65 -1.93
N LYS A 161 11.98 -6.61 -1.83
CA LYS A 161 11.63 -8.05 -1.90
C LYS A 161 10.78 -8.45 -0.70
N LEU A 162 11.13 -7.95 0.49
CA LEU A 162 10.35 -8.13 1.71
C LEU A 162 8.97 -7.47 1.59
N SER A 163 8.91 -6.24 1.10
CA SER A 163 7.66 -5.53 0.82
C SER A 163 6.75 -6.33 -0.09
N TYR A 164 7.26 -6.94 -1.15
CA TYR A 164 6.44 -7.81 -2.01
C TYR A 164 5.86 -9.02 -1.25
N LEU A 165 6.65 -9.66 -0.37
CA LEU A 165 6.14 -10.77 0.46
C LEU A 165 5.03 -10.32 1.40
N ILE A 166 5.20 -9.15 2.05
CA ILE A 166 4.20 -8.51 2.90
C ILE A 166 2.95 -8.18 2.08
N HIS A 167 3.13 -7.58 0.90
CA HIS A 167 2.05 -7.15 0.03
C HIS A 167 1.13 -8.33 -0.32
N HIS A 168 1.76 -9.42 -0.74
CA HIS A 168 1.06 -10.59 -1.26
C HIS A 168 0.47 -11.49 -0.16
N ASN A 169 1.21 -11.71 0.93
CA ASN A 169 0.85 -12.68 1.96
C ASN A 169 0.29 -12.05 3.24
N GLY A 170 0.32 -10.72 3.34
CA GLY A 170 0.19 -10.01 4.61
C GLY A 170 1.43 -10.15 5.48
N GLU A 171 1.52 -9.31 6.51
CA GLU A 171 2.64 -9.31 7.45
C GLU A 171 2.90 -10.72 8.01
N SER A 172 1.89 -11.34 8.64
CA SER A 172 2.00 -12.67 9.24
C SER A 172 2.53 -13.72 8.28
N GLY A 173 2.04 -13.72 7.04
CA GLY A 173 2.49 -14.67 6.03
C GLY A 173 3.95 -14.44 5.62
N ALA A 174 4.38 -13.17 5.51
CA ALA A 174 5.77 -12.83 5.21
C ALA A 174 6.72 -13.32 6.30
N TYR A 175 6.39 -13.10 7.58
CA TYR A 175 7.19 -13.62 8.69
C TYR A 175 7.26 -15.14 8.72
N ASP A 176 6.13 -15.83 8.52
CA ASP A 176 6.11 -17.30 8.54
C ASP A 176 7.00 -17.89 7.44
N ILE A 177 7.05 -17.24 6.27
CA ILE A 177 7.96 -17.59 5.17
C ILE A 177 9.42 -17.39 5.59
N ILE A 178 9.74 -16.27 6.24
CA ILE A 178 11.11 -15.91 6.63
C ILE A 178 11.65 -16.81 7.76
N ILE A 179 10.82 -17.14 8.75
CA ILE A 179 11.26 -17.79 9.99
C ILE A 179 11.02 -19.30 10.00
N MET A 180 9.94 -19.79 9.37
CA MET A 180 9.45 -21.14 9.67
C MET A 180 9.44 -22.11 8.48
N ASN A 181 9.88 -21.73 7.28
CA ASN A 181 9.70 -22.57 6.07
C ASN A 181 8.25 -23.12 5.96
N GLY A 182 7.25 -22.34 6.38
CA GLY A 182 5.83 -22.74 6.36
C GLY A 182 5.34 -23.63 7.52
N ALA A 183 6.10 -23.79 8.61
CA ALA A 183 5.67 -24.57 9.77
C ALA A 183 4.99 -23.71 10.87
N GLY A 184 3.69 -23.43 10.73
CA GLY A 184 2.79 -23.22 11.87
C GLY A 184 2.34 -21.77 12.16
N THR A 185 1.12 -21.44 11.73
CA THR A 185 0.42 -20.21 12.08
C THR A 185 -0.12 -20.26 13.50
N GLU A 186 0.51 -19.60 14.48
CA GLU A 186 -0.21 -19.15 15.68
C GLU A 186 0.28 -17.80 16.22
N LYS A 187 -0.57 -16.78 15.99
CA LYS A 187 -0.81 -15.60 16.83
C LYS A 187 0.27 -14.50 16.84
N LYS A 188 0.37 -13.78 15.71
CA LYS A 188 0.79 -12.35 15.62
C LYS A 188 2.19 -12.01 16.20
N TYR A 189 3.11 -12.97 16.15
CA TYR A 189 4.50 -12.94 16.63
C TYR A 189 4.66 -13.03 18.15
N ARG A 190 5.06 -14.23 18.62
CA ARG A 190 5.60 -14.46 19.97
C ARG A 190 7.10 -14.70 19.88
N VAL A 191 7.86 -13.91 20.65
CA VAL A 191 9.19 -14.28 21.15
C VAL A 191 9.00 -15.21 22.34
#